data_AF-A0A0G4QHG8-F1
#
_entry.id   AF-A0A0G4QHG8-F1
#
_cell.length_a   1.000
_cell.length_b   1.000
_cell.length_c   1.000
_cell.angle_alpha   90.00
_cell.angle_beta   90.00
_cell.angle_gamma   90.00
#
_symmetry.space_group_name_H-M   'P 1'
#
loop_
_entity.id
_entity.type
_entity.pdbx_description
1 polymer ?
#
loop_
_entity_poly.entity_id
_entity_poly.type
_entity_poly.pdbx_seq_one_letter_code
_entity_poly.pdbx_strand_id
1 'polypeptide(L)' 'MNNKNCPFCNSKKLEVMQVMINTFTRCRKCGARWPIANDFEGALKAWDKRSVNDAN' A
#
# COMPACT_ATOMS: atom_id res chain seq x y z
N MET A 1 -9.16 8.32 -10.41
CA MET A 1 -9.75 7.84 -9.13
C MET A 1 -8.90 6.68 -8.64
N ASN A 2 -7.86 6.94 -7.83
CA ASN A 2 -7.04 5.86 -7.27
C ASN A 2 -7.82 5.23 -6.11
N ASN A 3 -8.14 3.95 -6.23
CA ASN A 3 -8.86 3.18 -5.21
C ASN A 3 -7.89 2.95 -4.04
N LYS A 4 -7.89 3.87 -3.06
CA LYS A 4 -7.07 3.85 -1.84
C LYS A 4 -7.50 2.76 -0.84
N ASN A 5 -8.01 1.63 -1.33
CA ASN A 5 -8.49 0.54 -0.50
C ASN A 5 -7.40 -0.53 -0.41
N CYS A 6 -7.32 -1.20 0.74
CA CYS A 6 -6.47 -2.37 0.90
C CYS A 6 -7.04 -3.50 0.02
N PRO A 7 -6.26 -4.11 -0.89
CA PRO A 7 -6.75 -5.18 -1.74
C PRO A 7 -7.16 -6.43 -0.95
N PHE A 8 -6.53 -6.67 0.19
CA PHE A 8 -6.77 -7.88 1.00
C PHE A 8 -8.03 -7.83 1.87
N CYS A 9 -8.44 -6.64 2.33
CA CYS A 9 -9.56 -6.50 3.28
C CYS A 9 -10.54 -5.37 2.94
N ASN A 10 -10.36 -4.76 1.77
CA ASN A 10 -11.09 -3.62 1.24
C ASN A 10 -11.17 -2.39 2.18
N SER A 11 -10.28 -2.32 3.18
CA SER A 11 -10.27 -1.21 4.13
C SER A 11 -9.59 0.02 3.54
N LYS A 12 -10.17 1.19 3.78
CA LYS A 12 -9.55 2.50 3.47
C LYS A 12 -8.50 2.94 4.49
N LYS A 13 -8.30 2.15 5.56
CA LYS A 13 -7.32 2.45 6.63
C LYS A 13 -5.92 2.06 6.18
N LEU A 14 -5.35 2.82 5.26
CA LEU A 14 -3.97 2.69 4.80
C LEU A 14 -3.09 3.74 5.50
N GLU A 15 -1.86 3.35 5.78
CA GLU A 15 -0.82 4.18 6.38
C GLU A 15 0.47 3.96 5.59
N VAL A 16 1.19 5.04 5.30
CA VAL A 16 2.52 4.95 4.69
C VAL A 16 3.54 5.25 5.77
N MET A 17 4.51 4.36 5.95
CA MET A 17 5.56 4.48 6.94
C MET A 17 6.91 4.54 6.23
N GLN A 18 7.78 5.45 6.67
CA GLN A 18 9.17 5.52 6.26
C GLN A 18 10.07 5.03 7.39
N VAL A 19 10.92 4.04 7.10
CA VAL A 19 11.89 3.47 8.03
C VAL A 19 13.26 3.53 7.34
N MET A 20 14.11 4.43 7.80
CA MET A 20 15.38 4.78 7.16
C MET A 20 15.16 5.16 5.67
N ILE A 21 15.79 4.43 4.75
CA ILE A 21 15.68 4.65 3.29
C ILE A 21 14.43 4.01 2.68
N ASN A 22 13.70 3.19 3.43
CA ASN A 22 12.61 2.37 2.93
C ASN A 22 11.26 2.96 3.33
N THR A 23 10.41 3.20 2.35
CA THR A 23 9.02 3.63 2.53
C THR A 23 8.08 2.50 2.13
N PHE A 24 7.08 2.19 2.95
CA PHE A 24 6.12 1.14 2.66
C PHE A 24 4.70 1.51 3.05
N THR A 25 3.73 0.94 2.35
CA THR A 25 2.31 1.05 2.70
C THR A 25 1.92 -0.10 3.64
N ARG A 26 1.04 0.19 4.60
CA ARG A 26 0.48 -0.77 5.54
C ARG A 26 -1.01 -0.53 5.70
N CYS A 27 -1.80 -1.60 5.68
CA CYS A 27 -3.18 -1.55 6.10
C CYS A 27 -3.27 -1.70 7.63
N ARG A 28 -3.89 -0.74 8.31
CA ARG A 28 -4.12 -0.80 9.77
C ARG A 28 -5.19 -1.82 10.17
N LYS A 29 -6.05 -2.28 9.24
CA LYS A 29 -7.12 -3.26 9.54
C LYS A 29 -6.60 -4.70 9.52
N CYS A 30 -6.03 -5.14 8.40
CA CYS A 30 -5.56 -6.52 8.25
C CYS A 30 -4.06 -6.70 8.53
N GLY A 31 -3.32 -5.61 8.77
CA GLY A 31 -1.88 -5.67 9.00
C GLY A 31 -1.04 -5.89 7.75
N ALA A 32 -1.65 -6.10 6.57
CA ALA A 32 -0.93 -6.24 5.31
C ALA A 32 0.02 -5.05 5.10
N ARG A 33 1.31 -5.32 5.11
CA ARG A 33 2.40 -4.40 4.77
C ARG A 33 2.82 -4.69 3.33
N TRP A 34 3.62 -3.81 2.71
CA TRP A 34 4.20 -3.88 1.34
C TRP A 34 3.65 -2.76 0.45
N PRO A 35 4.19 -2.52 -0.76
CA PRO A 35 5.57 -2.76 -1.18
C PRO A 35 6.54 -1.71 -0.63
N ILE A 36 7.84 -2.02 -0.68
CA ILE A 36 8.93 -1.13 -0.26
C ILE A 36 9.36 -0.29 -1.48
N ALA A 37 9.37 1.02 -1.31
CA ALA A 37 9.92 2.00 -2.26
C ALA A 37 10.88 2.93 -1.53
N ASN A 38 11.65 3.73 -2.28
CA ASN A 38 12.56 4.69 -1.66
C ASN A 38 11.84 5.97 -1.19
N ASP A 39 10.60 6.17 -1.63
CA ASP A 39 9.81 7.38 -1.40
C ASP A 39 8.30 7.08 -1.25
N PHE A 40 7.58 8.05 -0.70
CA PHE A 40 6.14 7.96 -0.42
C PHE A 40 5.29 7.72 -1.67
N GLU A 41 5.59 8.41 -2.77
CA GLU A 41 4.82 8.26 -4.01
C GLU A 41 5.05 6.89 -4.65
N GLY A 42 6.30 6.39 -4.64
CA GLY A 42 6.65 5.06 -5.09
C GLY A 42 5.91 3.97 -4.30
N ALA A 43 5.83 4.11 -2.98
CA ALA A 43 5.14 3.14 -2.11
C ALA A 43 3.63 3.09 -2.38
N LEU A 44 3.01 4.25 -2.65
CA LEU A 44 1.60 4.32 -3.03
C LEU A 44 1.34 3.79 -4.45
N LYS A 45 2.14 4.19 -5.43
CA LYS A 45 2.01 3.71 -6.83
C LYS A 45 2.16 2.20 -6.91
N ALA A 46 3.10 1.63 -6.17
CA ALA A 46 3.32 0.20 -6.17
C ALA A 46 2.22 -0.56 -5.38
N TRP A 47 1.63 0.04 -4.34
CA TRP A 47 0.42 -0.48 -3.70
C TRP A 47 -0.76 -0.54 -4.67
N ASP A 48 -1.01 0.56 -5.39
CA ASP A 48 -2.09 0.69 -6.38
C ASP A 48 -1.92 -0.29 -7.55
N LYS A 49 -0.69 -0.51 -8.05
CA LYS A 49 -0.44 -1.51 -9.10
C LYS A 49 -0.80 -2.93 -8.66
N ARG A 50 -0.61 -3.25 -7.38
CA ARG A 50 -0.89 -4.60 -6.85
C ARG A 50 -2.38 -4.81 -6.59
N SER A 51 -3.11 -3.78 -6.17
CA SER A 51 -4.55 -3.90 -5.97
C SER A 51 -5.31 -4.20 -7.26
N VAL A 52 -4.73 -3.91 -8.42
CA VAL A 52 -5.27 -4.28 -9.74
C VAL A 52 -4.89 -5.70 -10.16
N ASN A 53 -3.75 -6.24 -9.70
CA ASN A 53 -3.24 -7.55 -10.13
C ASN A 53 -3.75 -8.74 -9.29
N ASP A 54 -4.11 -8.54 -8.01
CA ASP A 54 -4.69 -9.58 -7.14
C ASP A 54 -6.23 -9.70 -7.29
N ALA A 55 -6.84 -8.98 -8.24
CA ALA A 55 -8.28 -8.99 -8.49
C ALA A 55 -8.75 -9.95 -9.60
N ASN A 56 -7.88 -10.86 -10.06
CA ASN A 56 -8.21 -11.94 -11.01
C ASN A 56 -8.14 -13.31 -10.33
#